data_AF-D4LC47-F1
#
_entry.id   AF-D4LC47-F1
#
_cell.length_a   1.000
_cell.length_b   1.000
_cell.length_c   1.000
_cell.angle_alpha   90.00
_cell.angle_beta   90.00
_cell.angle_gamma   90.00
#
_symmetry.space_group_name_H-M   'P 1'
#
loop_
_entity.id
_entity.type
_entity.pdbx_description
1 polymer ?
#
loop_
_entity_poly.entity_id
_entity_poly.type
_entity_poly.pdbx_seq_one_letter_code
_entity_poly.pdbx_strand_id
1 'polypeptide(L)'
;MSAKNVDNHNRFRNITVGFRVSPEENEAINAAVKLSGLPKQEYCYRRCLERDIVVQGNPRVYKALRDQLAAVLTELQRIENAGGVTDELRELIEQITVTLYGMKGEQNE
;
A
#
# COMPACT_ATOMS: atom_id res chain seq x y z
N MET A 1 3.81 25.55 14.86
CA MET A 1 4.03 26.02 13.48
C MET A 1 3.96 24.81 12.57
N SER A 2 2.91 24.68 11.76
CA SER A 2 2.76 23.54 10.84
C SER A 2 3.91 23.55 9.82
N ALA A 3 4.52 22.40 9.56
CA ALA A 3 5.63 22.28 8.62
C ALA A 3 5.18 22.80 7.24
N LYS A 4 5.93 23.77 6.70
CA LYS A 4 5.61 24.35 5.38
C LYS A 4 5.79 23.28 4.32
N ASN A 5 4.75 23.05 3.51
CA ASN A 5 4.71 22.02 2.48
C ASN A 5 5.53 22.47 1.25
N VAL A 6 6.82 22.17 1.28
CA VAL A 6 7.79 22.46 0.21
C VAL A 6 8.32 21.17 -0.40
N ASP A 7 8.68 21.20 -1.68
CA ASP A 7 9.37 20.08 -2.32
C ASP A 7 10.86 20.04 -2.01
N ASN A 8 11.57 19.04 -2.55
CA ASN A 8 13.02 18.85 -2.34
C ASN A 8 13.87 20.04 -2.84
N HIS A 9 13.28 20.96 -3.62
CA HIS A 9 13.93 22.18 -4.12
C HIS A 9 13.39 23.44 -3.43
N ASN A 10 12.75 23.28 -2.26
CA ASN A 10 12.21 24.36 -1.45
C ASN A 10 11.12 25.21 -2.16
N ARG A 11 10.44 24.63 -3.16
CA ARG A 11 9.34 25.30 -3.87
C ARG A 11 8.02 25.03 -3.14
N PHE A 12 7.21 26.08 -2.97
CA PHE A 12 5.91 25.95 -2.31
C PHE A 12 4.94 25.17 -3.19
N ARG A 13 4.28 24.16 -2.60
CA ARG A 13 3.17 23.45 -3.24
C ARG A 13 1.86 24.23 -3.04
N ASN A 14 1.64 25.28 -3.83
CA ASN A 14 0.48 26.17 -3.75
C ASN A 14 -0.56 26.01 -4.89
N ILE A 15 -0.33 25.09 -5.84
CA ILE A 15 -1.24 24.82 -6.96
C ILE A 15 -2.09 23.57 -6.65
N THR A 16 -3.40 23.67 -6.85
CA THR A 16 -4.34 22.55 -6.71
C THR A 16 -4.65 21.93 -8.07
N VAL A 17 -4.50 20.61 -8.18
CA VAL A 17 -4.90 19.82 -9.36
C VAL A 17 -6.01 18.87 -8.94
N GLY A 18 -7.14 18.88 -9.66
CA GLY A 18 -8.31 18.05 -9.37
C GLY A 18 -8.71 17.21 -10.58
N PHE A 19 -9.18 15.99 -10.31
CA PHE A 19 -9.64 15.04 -11.33
C PHE A 19 -11.05 14.55 -10.98
N ARG A 20 -11.83 14.18 -12.00
CA ARG A 20 -13.12 13.51 -11.82
C ARG A 20 -12.88 12.00 -11.82
N VAL A 21 -13.50 11.31 -10.89
CA VAL A 21 -13.40 9.85 -10.72
C VAL A 21 -14.78 9.29 -10.45
N SER A 22 -15.01 8.06 -10.86
CA SER A 22 -16.18 7.28 -10.46
C SER A 22 -16.14 6.95 -8.95
N PRO A 23 -17.26 6.50 -8.35
CA PRO A 23 -17.27 6.04 -6.96
C PRO A 23 -16.28 4.89 -6.71
N GLU A 24 -16.23 3.90 -7.62
CA GLU A 24 -15.34 2.74 -7.56
C GLU A 24 -13.86 3.16 -7.63
N GLU A 25 -13.52 4.08 -8.53
CA GLU A 25 -12.18 4.65 -8.64
C GLU A 25 -11.78 5.43 -7.38
N ASN A 26 -12.71 6.17 -6.78
CA ASN A 26 -12.47 6.87 -5.53
C ASN A 26 -12.20 5.89 -4.38
N GLU A 27 -12.94 4.78 -4.29
CA GLU A 27 -12.69 3.73 -3.30
C GLU A 27 -11.31 3.09 -3.47
N ALA A 28 -10.95 2.71 -4.70
CA ALA A 28 -9.64 2.15 -5.02
C ALA A 28 -8.49 3.10 -4.64
N ILE A 29 -8.62 4.39 -4.97
CA ILE A 29 -7.62 5.42 -4.61
C ILE A 29 -7.52 5.54 -3.07
N ASN A 30 -8.65 5.58 -2.36
CA ASN A 30 -8.63 5.69 -0.90
C ASN A 30 -8.01 4.47 -0.22
N ALA A 31 -8.28 3.27 -0.75
CA ALA A 31 -7.65 2.04 -0.25
C ALA A 31 -6.13 2.09 -0.42
N ALA A 32 -5.65 2.49 -1.61
CA ALA A 32 -4.21 2.58 -1.87
C ALA A 32 -3.52 3.65 -1.01
N VAL A 33 -4.14 4.82 -0.81
CA VAL A 33 -3.65 5.87 0.10
C VAL A 33 -3.54 5.37 1.54
N LYS A 34 -4.55 4.61 2.00
CA LYS A 34 -4.57 4.04 3.35
C LYS A 34 -3.44 3.02 3.56
N LEU A 35 -3.17 2.20 2.54
CA LEU A 35 -2.09 1.22 2.55
C LEU A 35 -0.72 1.89 2.52
N SER A 36 -0.56 2.99 1.79
CA SER A 36 0.74 3.69 1.70
C SER A 36 1.12 4.44 2.96
N GLY A 37 0.16 4.72 3.85
CA GLY A 37 0.38 5.51 5.07
C GLY A 37 0.71 6.99 4.81
N LEU A 38 0.52 7.46 3.57
CA LEU A 38 0.80 8.84 3.16
C LEU A 38 -0.51 9.64 3.13
N PRO A 39 -0.47 10.98 3.29
CA PRO A 39 -1.64 11.80 3.03
C PRO A 39 -2.05 11.70 1.55
N LYS A 40 -3.36 11.77 1.26
CA LYS A 40 -3.92 11.59 -0.09
C LYS A 40 -3.25 12.47 -1.16
N GLN A 41 -3.00 13.74 -0.83
CA GLN A 41 -2.27 14.65 -1.72
C GLN A 41 -0.88 14.13 -2.06
N GLU A 42 -0.17 13.59 -1.07
CA GLU A 42 1.20 13.12 -1.22
C GLU A 42 1.30 11.82 -2.02
N TYR A 43 0.39 10.89 -1.75
CA TYR A 43 0.23 9.70 -2.56
C TYR A 43 -0.01 10.06 -4.03
N CYS A 44 -0.99 10.93 -4.31
CA CYS A 44 -1.37 11.27 -5.68
C CYS A 44 -0.23 11.94 -6.46
N TYR A 45 0.46 12.95 -5.90
CA TYR A 45 1.53 13.61 -6.66
C TYR A 45 2.75 12.71 -6.84
N ARG A 46 3.09 11.85 -5.87
CA ARG A 46 4.20 10.90 -6.02
C ARG A 46 3.89 9.87 -7.10
N ARG A 47 2.66 9.36 -7.12
CA ARG A 47 2.20 8.42 -8.16
C ARG A 47 2.14 9.06 -9.55
N CYS A 48 1.66 10.29 -9.68
CA CYS A 48 1.61 11.01 -10.95
C CYS A 48 2.99 11.39 -11.51
N LEU A 49 4.01 11.51 -10.65
CA LEU A 49 5.38 11.85 -11.03
C LEU A 49 6.30 10.62 -11.10
N GLU A 50 5.73 9.41 -11.06
CA GLU A 50 6.47 8.13 -11.04
C GLU A 50 7.58 8.09 -9.96
N ARG A 51 7.40 8.80 -8.85
CA ARG A 51 8.35 8.79 -7.74
C ARG A 51 8.07 7.57 -6.87
N ASP A 52 9.11 6.81 -6.57
CA ASP A 52 9.03 5.62 -5.73
C ASP A 52 8.21 5.87 -4.46
N ILE A 53 7.14 5.08 -4.28
CA ILE A 53 6.34 5.08 -3.06
C ILE A 53 7.05 4.14 -2.10
N VAL A 54 8.07 4.65 -1.42
CA VAL A 54 8.77 3.92 -0.37
C VAL A 54 7.84 3.82 0.83
N VAL A 55 7.29 2.63 1.07
CA VAL A 55 6.52 2.32 2.28
C VAL A 55 7.51 2.26 3.44
N GLN A 56 7.64 3.34 4.20
CA GLN A 56 8.41 3.29 5.44
C GLN A 56 7.71 2.36 6.43
N GLY A 57 8.39 1.27 6.80
CA GLY A 57 7.90 0.28 7.74
C GLY A 57 7.49 0.92 9.08
N ASN A 58 6.19 1.11 9.27
CA ASN A 58 5.59 1.59 10.51
C ASN A 58 5.07 0.36 11.30
N PRO A 59 5.22 0.28 12.63
CA PRO A 59 4.66 -0.80 13.45
C PRO A 59 3.17 -1.10 13.17
N ARG A 60 2.38 -0.11 12.75
CA ARG A 60 1.00 -0.30 12.30
C ARG A 60 0.88 -1.07 10.98
N VAL A 61 1.77 -0.81 10.02
CA VAL A 61 1.83 -1.50 8.73
C VAL A 61 2.27 -2.95 8.94
N TYR A 62 3.27 -3.19 9.79
CA TYR A 62 3.67 -4.54 10.20
C TYR A 62 2.51 -5.30 10.87
N LYS A 63 1.77 -4.65 11.77
CA LYS A 63 0.61 -5.27 12.43
C LYS A 63 -0.50 -5.61 11.43
N ALA A 64 -0.81 -4.70 10.51
CA ALA A 64 -1.80 -4.94 9.46
C ALA A 64 -1.40 -6.08 8.51
N LEU A 65 -0.12 -6.15 8.11
CA LEU A 65 0.43 -7.24 7.30
C LEU A 65 0.36 -8.58 8.03
N ARG A 66 0.75 -8.60 9.31
CA ARG A 66 0.68 -9.80 10.14
C ARG A 66 -0.75 -10.29 10.31
N ASP A 67 -1.69 -9.39 10.57
CA ASP A 67 -3.09 -9.75 10.78
C ASP A 67 -3.74 -10.26 9.46
N GLN A 68 -3.33 -9.70 8.30
CA GLN A 68 -3.68 -10.22 6.97
C GLN A 68 -3.07 -11.61 6.70
N LEU A 69 -1.80 -11.82 7.03
CA LEU A 69 -1.16 -13.14 6.94
C LEU A 69 -1.85 -14.20 7.81
N ALA A 70 -2.34 -13.81 9.00
CA ALA A 70 -3.10 -14.70 9.87
C ALA A 70 -4.47 -15.09 9.26
N ALA A 71 -5.13 -14.15 8.58
CA ALA A 71 -6.37 -14.43 7.84
C ALA A 71 -6.12 -15.42 6.69
N VAL A 72 -5.04 -15.22 5.94
CA VAL A 72 -4.62 -16.15 4.87
C VAL A 72 -4.29 -17.54 5.40
N LEU A 73 -3.60 -17.63 6.54
CA LEU A 73 -3.32 -18.92 7.19
C LEU A 73 -4.62 -19.64 7.60
N THR A 74 -5.59 -18.88 8.11
CA THR A 74 -6.89 -19.42 8.52
C THR A 74 -7.66 -19.98 7.32
N GLU A 75 -7.63 -19.27 6.19
CA GLU A 75 -8.27 -19.74 4.96
C GLU A 75 -7.55 -20.94 4.36
N LEU A 76 -6.21 -20.98 4.38
CA LEU A 76 -5.43 -22.16 3.98
C LEU A 76 -5.77 -23.38 4.83
N GLN A 77 -5.86 -23.22 6.16
CA GLN A 77 -6.25 -24.29 7.07
C GLN A 77 -7.71 -24.74 6.84
N ARG A 78 -8.62 -23.82 6.51
CA ARG A 78 -10.00 -24.15 6.14
C ARG A 78 -10.05 -24.95 4.83
N ILE A 79 -9.22 -24.59 3.87
CA ILE A 79 -9.11 -25.20 2.55
C ILE A 79 -8.42 -26.56 2.58
N GLU A 80 -7.39 -26.74 3.40
CA GLU A 80 -6.75 -28.04 3.65
C GLU A 80 -7.76 -29.04 4.23
N ASN A 81 -8.68 -28.56 5.07
CA ASN A 81 -9.81 -29.35 5.58
C ASN A 81 -10.96 -29.53 4.57
N ALA A 82 -11.01 -28.76 3.47
CA ALA A 82 -12.10 -28.76 2.48
C ALA A 82 -11.70 -29.22 1.07
N GLY A 83 -10.43 -29.60 0.85
CA GLY A 83 -9.96 -30.28 -0.37
C GLY A 83 -9.81 -29.42 -1.63
N GLY A 84 -9.83 -28.09 -1.55
CA GLY A 84 -9.73 -27.23 -2.74
C GLY A 84 -9.14 -25.86 -2.44
N VAL A 85 -7.87 -25.67 -2.77
CA VAL A 85 -7.24 -24.34 -2.79
C VAL A 85 -7.85 -23.54 -3.92
N THR A 86 -8.55 -22.45 -3.61
CA THR A 86 -9.16 -21.58 -4.60
C THR A 86 -8.12 -20.69 -5.27
N ASP A 87 -8.30 -20.41 -6.56
CA ASP A 87 -7.38 -19.56 -7.34
C ASP A 87 -7.24 -18.15 -6.73
N GLU A 88 -8.30 -17.64 -6.11
CA GLU A 88 -8.31 -16.37 -5.38
C GLU A 88 -7.35 -16.36 -4.18
N LEU A 89 -7.25 -17.48 -3.43
CA LEU A 89 -6.32 -17.59 -2.31
C LEU A 89 -4.87 -17.65 -2.81
N ARG A 90 -4.67 -18.26 -3.98
CA ARG A 90 -3.36 -18.34 -4.63
C ARG A 90 -2.88 -16.97 -5.11
N GLU A 91 -3.74 -16.19 -5.75
CA GLU A 91 -3.44 -14.80 -6.14
C GLU A 91 -3.10 -13.93 -4.93
N LEU A 92 -3.83 -14.09 -3.83
CA LEU A 92 -3.58 -13.33 -2.60
C LEU A 92 -2.21 -13.67 -1.97
N ILE A 93 -1.83 -14.94 -1.94
CA ILE A 93 -0.50 -15.38 -1.46
C ILE A 93 0.61 -14.82 -2.34
N GLU A 94 0.40 -14.79 -3.66
CA GLU A 94 1.37 -14.30 -4.62
C GLU A 94 1.58 -12.78 -4.45
N GLN A 95 0.51 -12.00 -4.27
CA GLN A 95 0.58 -10.57 -3.98
C GLN A 95 1.30 -10.27 -2.66
N ILE A 96 1.05 -11.06 -1.61
CA ILE A 96 1.73 -10.91 -0.32
C ILE A 96 3.22 -11.22 -0.45
N THR A 97 3.57 -12.26 -1.19
CA THR A 97 4.96 -12.69 -1.41
C THR A 97 5.74 -11.61 -2.17
N VAL A 98 5.18 -11.05 -3.24
CA VAL A 98 5.77 -9.94 -3.99
C VAL A 98 5.99 -8.71 -3.10
N THR A 99 5.01 -8.38 -2.26
CA THR A 99 5.10 -7.25 -1.34
C THR A 99 6.18 -7.45 -0.27
N LEU A 100 6.28 -8.65 0.30
CA LEU A 100 7.32 -9.00 1.28
C LEU A 100 8.73 -9.00 0.68
N TYR A 101 8.89 -9.48 -0.55
CA TYR A 101 10.17 -9.41 -1.26
C TYR A 101 10.56 -7.96 -1.56
N GLY A 102 9.60 -7.11 -1.95
CA GLY A 102 9.83 -5.68 -2.13
C GLY A 102 10.25 -4.96 -0.85
N MET A 103 9.84 -5.45 0.33
CA MET A 103 10.23 -4.91 1.63
C MET A 103 11.60 -5.40 2.11
N LYS A 104 12.18 -6.47 1.52
CA LYS A 104 13.48 -7.04 1.92
C LYS A 104 14.69 -6.39 1.21
N GLY A 105 14.46 -5.38 0.37
CA GLY A 105 15.53 -4.62 -0.27
C GLY A 105 15.96 -3.42 0.57
N GLU A 106 16.79 -3.65 1.61
CA GLU A 106 17.78 -2.71 2.19
C GLU A 106 18.44 -3.30 3.48
N GLN A 107 18.80 -4.58 3.47
CA GLN A 107 19.78 -5.12 4.42
C GLN A 107 20.66 -6.14 3.69
N ASN A 108 21.75 -5.64 3.10
CA ASN A 108 23.05 -6.30 2.93
C ASN A 108 23.99 -5.34 2.17
N GLU A 109 24.52 -4.36 2.90
CA GLU A 109 25.92 -3.89 2.74
C GLU A 109 26.60 -4.04 4.10
#